data_AF-A0A7X2IFF2-F1
#
_entry.id   AF-A0A7X2IFF2-F1
#
_cell.length_a   1.000
_cell.length_b   1.000
_cell.length_c   1.000
_cell.angle_alpha   90.00
_cell.angle_beta   90.00
_cell.angle_gamma   90.00
#
_symmetry.space_group_name_H-M   'P 1'
#
loop_
_entity.id
_entity.type
_entity.pdbx_description
1 polymer ?
#
loop_
_entity_poly.entity_id
_entity_poly.type
_entity_poly.pdbx_seq_one_letter_code
_entity_poly.pdbx_strand_id
1 'polypeptide(L)'
;MLLGKVPHHDIALGTYQRSDGQKFKLTARLFELPAEYDYWQATYDGEHDQWGHMRFVLTVPKKIASSLDFARAIVTGSALDQVKACLNSATDKGRDLAPCFALDGWVLI
;
A
#
# COMPACT_ATOMS: atom_id res chain seq x y z
N MET A 1 -5.25 10.53 16.50
CA MET A 1 -3.80 10.24 16.41
C MET A 1 -3.27 10.82 15.11
N LEU A 2 -2.13 11.53 15.13
CA LEU A 2 -1.50 12.04 13.90
C LEU A 2 -0.52 10.98 13.39
N LEU A 3 -0.83 10.34 12.26
CA LEU A 3 0.02 9.30 11.67
C LEU A 3 1.48 9.74 11.46
N GLY A 4 1.71 11.04 11.23
CA GLY A 4 3.05 11.61 11.09
C GLY A 4 3.94 11.56 12.33
N LYS A 5 3.41 11.17 13.50
CA LYS A 5 4.19 11.01 14.76
C LYS A 5 4.44 9.55 15.14
N VAL A 6 3.99 8.61 14.33
CA VAL A 6 4.08 7.17 14.60
C VAL A 6 5.39 6.64 14.02
N PRO A 7 6.12 5.78 14.75
CA PRO A 7 7.24 5.05 14.17
C PRO A 7 6.80 4.32 12.90
N HIS A 8 7.60 4.46 11.85
CA HIS A 8 7.26 3.89 10.55
C HIS A 8 8.52 3.48 9.79
N HIS A 9 8.30 2.59 8.83
CA HIS A 9 9.32 2.05 7.94
C HIS A 9 8.99 2.45 6.52
N ASP A 10 9.82 3.29 5.93
CA ASP A 10 9.76 3.55 4.49
C ASP A 10 10.35 2.36 3.72
N ILE A 11 9.67 1.95 2.66
CA ILE A 11 9.98 0.79 1.85
C ILE A 11 10.00 1.23 0.39
N ALA A 12 11.16 1.14 -0.25
CA ALA A 12 11.27 1.32 -1.70
C ALA A 12 10.74 0.06 -2.41
N LEU A 13 9.74 0.22 -3.27
CA LEU A 13 9.10 -0.89 -3.99
C LEU A 13 9.50 -0.94 -5.48
N GLY A 14 10.31 0.02 -5.91
CA GLY A 14 10.83 0.12 -7.27
C GLY A 14 9.88 0.85 -8.22
N THR A 15 10.10 0.65 -9.52
CA THR A 15 9.28 1.25 -10.58
C THR A 15 8.39 0.20 -11.20
N TYR A 16 7.10 0.50 -11.30
CA TYR A 16 6.13 -0.27 -12.06
C TYR A 16 5.89 0.37 -13.42
N GLN A 17 6.04 -0.40 -14.49
CA GLN A 17 5.71 0.04 -15.85
C GLN A 17 4.44 -0.69 -16.32
N ARG A 18 3.43 0.08 -16.70
CA ARG A 18 2.19 -0.43 -17.30
C ARG A 18 2.43 -0.84 -18.76
N SER A 19 1.53 -1.65 -19.31
CA SER A 19 1.59 -2.15 -20.70
C SER A 19 1.62 -1.05 -21.77
N ASP A 20 1.07 0.12 -21.49
CA ASP A 20 1.08 1.29 -22.37
C ASP A 20 2.31 2.19 -22.18
N GLY A 21 3.26 1.78 -21.34
CA GLY A 21 4.52 2.49 -21.11
C GLY A 21 4.48 3.53 -19.99
N GLN A 22 3.34 3.80 -19.36
CA GLN A 22 3.26 4.68 -18.19
C GLN A 22 4.04 4.08 -17.02
N LYS A 23 4.77 4.93 -16.28
CA LYS A 23 5.68 4.50 -15.20
C LYS A 23 5.31 5.12 -13.88
N PHE A 24 5.26 4.28 -12.86
CA PHE A 24 4.96 4.68 -11.49
C PHE A 24 6.14 4.33 -10.60
N LYS A 25 6.68 5.30 -9.89
CA LYS A 25 7.61 5.03 -8.81
C LYS A 25 6.81 4.67 -7.56
N LEU A 26 7.06 3.49 -7.02
CA LEU A 26 6.30 2.96 -5.89
C LEU A 26 7.11 3.00 -4.60
N THR A 27 6.49 3.56 -3.58
CA THR A 27 6.97 3.50 -2.20
C THR A 27 5.84 3.04 -1.30
N ALA A 28 6.19 2.44 -0.16
CA ALA A 28 5.26 2.19 0.92
C ALA A 28 5.83 2.67 2.24
N ARG A 29 4.93 2.96 3.17
CA ARG A 29 5.25 3.26 4.56
C ARG A 29 4.44 2.33 5.44
N LEU A 30 5.11 1.52 6.24
CA LEU A 30 4.48 0.61 7.22
C LEU A 30 4.58 1.22 8.61
N PHE A 31 3.44 1.43 9.26
CA PHE A 31 3.34 2.08 10.57
C PHE A 31 3.30 1.06 11.70
N GLU A 32 4.15 1.27 12.71
CA GLU A 32 4.10 0.55 13.98
C GLU A 32 3.08 1.20 14.89
N LEU A 33 1.81 0.83 14.72
CA LEU A 33 0.75 1.36 15.56
C LEU A 33 0.90 0.88 17.01
N PRO A 34 0.50 1.72 18.01
CA PRO A 34 0.47 1.34 19.42
C PRO A 34 -0.24 0.01 19.66
N ALA A 35 0.10 -0.66 20.76
CA ALA A 35 -0.39 -2.01 21.08
C ALA A 35 -1.91 -2.13 21.19
N GLU A 36 -2.62 -1.02 21.45
CA GLU A 36 -4.10 -0.96 21.49
C GLU A 36 -4.78 -1.21 20.14
N TYR A 37 -4.05 -1.05 19.02
CA TYR A 37 -4.56 -1.33 17.69
C TYR A 37 -4.27 -2.79 17.30
N ASP A 38 -5.30 -3.51 16.87
CA ASP A 38 -5.25 -4.92 16.47
C ASP A 38 -4.89 -5.12 14.99
N TYR A 39 -4.35 -4.09 14.34
CA TYR A 39 -3.91 -4.11 12.95
C TYR A 39 -2.57 -3.39 12.73
N TRP A 40 -1.93 -3.72 11.62
CA TRP A 40 -0.87 -2.93 11.00
C TRP A 40 -1.50 -2.04 9.93
N GLN A 41 -0.93 -0.86 9.75
CA GLN A 41 -1.33 0.02 8.67
C GLN A 41 -0.14 0.28 7.76
N ALA A 42 -0.36 0.23 6.45
CA ALA A 42 0.60 0.71 5.48
C ALA A 42 -0.06 1.69 4.51
N THR A 43 0.72 2.64 4.02
CA THR A 43 0.30 3.51 2.91
C THR A 43 1.23 3.29 1.74
N TYR A 44 0.69 3.14 0.55
CA TYR A 44 1.46 3.15 -0.68
C TYR A 44 1.35 4.52 -1.34
N ASP A 45 2.38 4.89 -2.06
CA ASP A 45 2.38 6.04 -2.96
C ASP A 45 2.96 5.63 -4.31
N GLY A 46 2.13 5.73 -5.34
CA GLY A 46 2.50 5.61 -6.74
C GLY A 46 2.65 6.99 -7.35
N GLU A 47 3.89 7.44 -7.48
CA GLU A 47 4.24 8.71 -8.09
C GLU A 47 4.35 8.55 -9.61
N HIS A 48 3.60 9.35 -10.35
CA HIS A 48 3.61 9.44 -11.80
C HIS A 48 3.99 10.85 -12.24
N ASP A 49 4.92 10.98 -13.19
CA ASP A 49 5.49 12.27 -13.60
C ASP A 49 4.43 13.30 -14.05
N GLN A 50 3.34 12.83 -14.66
CA GLN A 50 2.27 13.70 -15.16
C GLN A 50 1.03 13.75 -14.26
N TRP A 51 0.74 12.67 -13.54
CA TRP A 51 -0.54 12.51 -12.83
C TRP A 51 -0.39 12.76 -11.33
N GLY A 52 0.84 12.96 -10.86
CA GLY A 52 1.15 13.17 -9.45
C GLY A 52 1.06 11.87 -8.65
N HIS A 53 0.52 11.98 -7.44
CA HIS A 53 0.58 10.92 -6.44
C HIS A 53 -0.72 10.12 -6.36
N MET A 54 -0.62 8.80 -6.45
CA MET A 54 -1.72 7.86 -6.26
C MET A 54 -1.49 7.07 -4.98
N ARG A 55 -2.28 7.38 -3.96
CA ARG A 55 -2.12 6.80 -2.62
C ARG A 55 -3.06 5.64 -2.40
N PHE A 56 -2.59 4.65 -1.64
CA PHE A 56 -3.38 3.51 -1.19
C PHE A 56 -3.20 3.31 0.31
N VAL A 57 -4.22 2.77 0.98
CA VAL A 57 -4.15 2.44 2.41
C VAL A 57 -4.41 0.95 2.57
N LEU A 58 -3.47 0.25 3.18
CA LEU A 58 -3.58 -1.15 3.54
C LEU A 58 -3.78 -1.26 5.05
N THR A 59 -4.75 -2.08 5.44
CA THR A 59 -4.96 -2.50 6.82
C THR A 59 -4.79 -4.01 6.90
N VAL A 60 -3.88 -4.47 7.75
CA VAL A 60 -3.55 -5.89 7.94
C VAL A 60 -3.82 -6.28 9.39
N PRO A 61 -4.81 -7.12 9.70
CA PRO A 61 -5.05 -7.56 11.07
C PRO A 61 -3.82 -8.25 11.71
N LYS A 62 -3.48 -7.92 12.96
CA LYS A 62 -2.38 -8.58 13.70
C LYS A 62 -2.65 -10.06 13.96
N LYS A 63 -3.93 -10.47 13.95
CA LYS A 63 -4.32 -11.89 14.00
C LYS A 63 -3.85 -12.70 12.79
N ILE A 64 -3.58 -12.04 11.66
CA ILE A 64 -3.13 -12.69 10.41
C ILE A 64 -1.62 -12.52 10.22
N ALA A 65 -1.10 -11.33 10.57
CA ALA A 65 0.31 -11.03 10.56
C ALA A 65 0.75 -10.72 12.00
N SER A 66 1.25 -11.70 12.73
CA SER A 66 1.58 -11.53 14.16
C SER A 66 2.84 -10.72 14.42
N SER A 67 3.65 -10.45 13.40
CA SER A 67 4.90 -9.70 13.49
C SER A 67 5.00 -8.62 12.42
N LEU A 68 5.85 -7.62 12.69
CA LEU A 68 6.18 -6.56 11.74
C LEU A 68 6.78 -7.12 10.44
N ASP A 69 7.64 -8.14 10.54
CA ASP A 69 8.26 -8.77 9.37
C ASP A 69 7.23 -9.47 8.49
N PHE A 70 6.23 -10.12 9.09
CA PHE A 70 5.17 -10.74 8.31
C PHE A 70 4.26 -9.69 7.67
N ALA A 71 3.93 -8.62 8.40
CA ALA A 71 3.21 -7.48 7.82
C ALA A 71 3.99 -6.85 6.66
N ARG A 72 5.31 -6.71 6.79
CA ARG A 72 6.20 -6.23 5.72
C ARG A 72 6.16 -7.16 4.51
N ALA A 73 6.17 -8.48 4.71
CA ALA A 73 6.08 -9.45 3.63
C ALA A 73 4.75 -9.32 2.85
N ILE A 74 3.62 -9.12 3.54
CA ILE A 74 2.32 -8.84 2.88
C ILE A 74 2.42 -7.53 2.10
N VAL A 75 2.99 -6.47 2.70
CA VAL A 75 3.12 -5.15 2.07
C VAL A 75 3.94 -5.22 0.78
N THR A 76 5.03 -5.97 0.76
CA THR A 76 5.92 -6.09 -0.40
C THR A 76 5.48 -7.16 -1.40
N GLY A 77 4.54 -8.03 -1.02
CA GLY A 77 4.07 -9.16 -1.81
C GLY A 77 2.66 -8.93 -2.36
N SER A 78 1.69 -9.68 -1.85
CA SER A 78 0.33 -9.74 -2.39
C SER A 78 -0.38 -8.38 -2.44
N ALA A 79 -0.21 -7.54 -1.42
CA ALA A 79 -0.83 -6.22 -1.42
C ALA A 79 -0.20 -5.29 -2.47
N LEU A 80 1.11 -5.40 -2.72
CA LEU A 80 1.78 -4.66 -3.80
C LEU A 80 1.27 -5.09 -5.18
N ASP A 81 1.05 -6.39 -5.39
CA ASP A 81 0.50 -6.87 -6.67
C ASP A 81 -0.90 -6.34 -6.92
N GLN A 82 -1.71 -6.19 -5.86
CA GLN A 82 -3.01 -5.52 -5.97
C GLN A 82 -2.88 -4.02 -6.26
N VAL A 83 -1.93 -3.31 -5.65
CA VAL A 83 -1.63 -1.91 -5.99
C VAL A 83 -1.29 -1.77 -7.48
N LYS A 84 -0.42 -2.63 -8.01
CA LYS A 84 -0.08 -2.64 -9.45
C LYS A 84 -1.31 -2.91 -10.31
N ALA A 85 -2.17 -3.85 -9.90
CA ALA A 85 -3.43 -4.12 -10.60
C ALA A 85 -4.35 -2.89 -10.65
N CYS A 86 -4.48 -2.14 -9.55
CA CYS A 86 -5.23 -0.89 -9.52
C CYS A 86 -4.60 0.21 -10.40
N LEU A 87 -3.27 0.27 -10.50
CA LEU A 87 -2.59 1.23 -11.38
C LEU A 87 -2.79 0.93 -12.87
N ASN A 88 -3.14 -0.31 -13.23
CA ASN A 88 -3.49 -0.64 -14.61
C ASN A 88 -4.75 0.09 -15.09
N SER A 89 -5.68 0.44 -14.20
CA SER A 89 -6.88 1.20 -14.53
C SER A 89 -6.76 2.70 -14.24
N ALA A 90 -5.61 3.15 -13.73
CA ALA A 90 -5.41 4.55 -13.38
C ALA A 90 -5.34 5.47 -14.62
N THR A 91 -5.80 6.71 -14.45
CA THR A 91 -5.82 7.75 -15.47
C THR A 91 -5.30 9.06 -14.88
N ASP A 92 -5.24 10.11 -15.70
CA ASP A 92 -4.97 11.48 -15.27
C ASP A 92 -6.00 12.02 -14.26
N LYS A 93 -7.22 11.45 -14.24
CA LYS A 93 -8.26 11.74 -13.24
C LYS A 93 -8.10 10.96 -11.94
N GLY A 94 -7.04 10.15 -11.82
CA GLY A 94 -6.79 9.27 -10.70
C GLY A 94 -7.19 7.83 -10.98
N ARG A 95 -7.49 7.09 -9.92
CA ARG A 95 -7.85 5.66 -9.95
C ARG A 95 -9.21 5.45 -9.31
N ASP A 96 -9.79 4.28 -9.55
CA ASP A 96 -10.94 3.81 -8.79
C ASP A 96 -10.57 3.59 -7.31
N LEU A 97 -11.49 3.93 -6.40
CA LEU A 97 -11.35 3.85 -4.94
C LEU A 97 -12.13 2.67 -4.36
N ALA A 98 -12.32 1.61 -5.14
CA ALA A 98 -12.94 0.38 -4.68
C ALA A 98 -12.02 -0.38 -3.71
N PRO A 99 -12.51 -0.79 -2.53
CA PRO A 99 -11.74 -1.62 -1.62
C PRO A 99 -11.48 -3.01 -2.21
N CYS A 100 -10.27 -3.51 -2.06
CA CYS A 100 -9.90 -4.89 -2.34
C CYS A 100 -9.76 -5.65 -1.02
N PHE A 101 -10.47 -6.78 -0.92
CA PHE A 101 -10.45 -7.67 0.24
C PHE A 101 -9.71 -8.94 -0.12
N ALA A 102 -8.70 -9.27 0.66
CA ALA A 102 -8.01 -10.54 0.52
C ALA A 102 -8.68 -11.64 1.32
N LEU A 103 -8.51 -12.89 0.89
CA LEU A 103 -9.09 -14.07 1.53
C LEU A 103 -8.56 -14.27 2.96
N ASP A 104 -7.31 -13.89 3.20
CA ASP A 104 -6.66 -13.88 4.51
C ASP A 104 -7.08 -12.67 5.36
N GLY A 105 -7.79 -11.69 4.81
CA GLY A 105 -8.53 -10.69 5.57
C GLY A 105 -7.87 -9.32 5.71
N TRP A 106 -6.77 -9.03 5.00
CA TRP A 106 -6.33 -7.65 4.83
C TRP A 106 -7.20 -6.91 3.81
N VAL A 107 -7.22 -5.58 3.92
CA VAL A 107 -8.01 -4.70 3.06
C VAL A 107 -7.11 -3.59 2.52
N LEU A 108 -7.12 -3.43 1.20
CA LEU A 108 -6.48 -2.34 0.49
C LEU A 108 -7.55 -1.39 -0.05
N ILE A 109 -7.38 -0.09 0.18
CA ILE A 109 -8.25 0.96 -0.35
C ILE A 109 -7.43 1.87 -1.25
#